data_AF-A0A7K4GX75-F1
#
_entry.id   AF-A0A7K4GX75-F1
#
_cell.length_a   1.000
_cell.length_b   1.000
_cell.length_c   1.000
_cell.angle_alpha   90.00
_cell.angle_beta   90.00
_cell.angle_gamma   90.00
#
_symmetry.space_group_name_H-M   'P 1'
#
loop_
_entity.id
_entity.type
_entity.pdbx_description
1 polymer ?
#
loop_
_entity_poly.entity_id
_entity_poly.type
_entity_poly.pdbx_seq_one_letter_code
_entity_poly.pdbx_strand_id
1 'polypeptide(L)' 'MAGFAKKDVDITANKDILKIEASKGEKKKTFSISLNDLVSPEDITSKMSNGLLTVTMPKKQIKESFAIKIQ' A
#
# COMPACT_ATOMS: atom_id res chain seq x y z
N MET A 1 6.70 -9.58 -7.94
CA MET A 1 8.07 -9.41 -7.39
C MET A 1 8.91 -10.68 -7.63
N ALA A 2 8.92 -11.22 -8.85
CA ALA A 2 9.73 -12.42 -9.16
C ALA A 2 11.23 -12.11 -9.06
N GLY A 3 12.00 -13.03 -8.49
CA GLY A 3 13.45 -12.89 -8.31
C GLY A 3 13.91 -12.20 -7.01
N PHE A 4 12.98 -11.63 -6.23
CA PHE A 4 13.24 -11.04 -4.91
C PHE A 4 12.71 -11.97 -3.80
N ALA A 5 13.48 -12.15 -2.73
CA ALA A 5 13.02 -12.82 -1.52
C ALA A 5 12.23 -11.84 -0.63
N LYS A 6 11.47 -12.36 0.34
CA LYS A 6 10.70 -11.51 1.27
C LYS A 6 11.56 -10.50 2.01
N LYS A 7 12.78 -10.89 2.40
CA LYS A 7 13.76 -10.04 3.07
C LYS A 7 14.33 -8.91 2.19
N ASP A 8 14.16 -9.02 0.88
CA ASP A 8 14.68 -8.06 -0.09
C ASP A 8 13.64 -6.97 -0.39
N VAL A 9 12.45 -7.01 0.24
CA VAL A 9 11.30 -6.15 -0.06
C VAL A 9 10.86 -5.39 1.18
N ASP A 10 10.83 -4.08 1.08
CA ASP A 10 10.31 -3.15 2.08
C ASP A 10 9.03 -2.49 1.58
N ILE A 11 8.03 -2.37 2.46
CA ILE A 11 6.76 -1.70 2.19
C ILE A 11 6.56 -0.62 3.23
N THR A 12 6.40 0.62 2.78
CA THR A 12 6.07 1.76 3.64
C THR A 12 4.79 2.41 3.15
N ALA A 13 3.96 2.85 4.09
CA ALA A 13 2.71 3.54 3.77
C ALA A 13 2.53 4.72 4.72
N ASN A 14 2.09 5.84 4.17
CA ASN A 14 1.62 6.99 4.94
C ASN A 14 0.22 7.40 4.43
N LYS A 15 -0.26 8.60 4.77
CA LYS A 15 -1.57 9.09 4.34
C LYS A 15 -1.69 9.25 2.82
N ASP A 16 -0.60 9.59 2.16
CA ASP A 16 -0.60 10.02 0.76
C ASP A 16 -0.09 8.96 -0.20
N ILE A 17 0.84 8.10 0.23
CA ILE A 17 1.53 7.16 -0.65
C ILE A 17 1.82 5.83 0.03
N LEU A 18 1.68 4.76 -0.74
CA LEU A 18 2.25 3.44 -0.47
C LEU A 18 3.44 3.24 -1.38
N LYS A 19 4.60 2.95 -0.80
CA LYS A 19 5.86 2.71 -1.51
C LYS A 19 6.34 1.28 -1.24
N ILE A 20 6.71 0.58 -2.30
CA ILE A 20 7.27 -0.77 -2.26
C ILE A 20 8.65 -0.69 -2.91
N GLU A 21 9.68 -1.09 -2.16
CA GLU A 21 11.07 -1.10 -2.62
C GLU A 21 11.60 -2.52 -2.54
N ALA A 22 12.18 -3.02 -3.62
CA ALA A 22 12.81 -4.33 -3.67
C ALA A 22 14.26 -4.18 -4.13
N SER A 23 15.21 -4.72 -3.37
CA SER A 23 16.64 -4.60 -3.64
C SER A 23 17.36 -5.93 -3.45
N LYS A 24 18.07 -6.41 -4.49
CA LYS A 24 18.86 -7.65 -4.45
C LYS A 24 20.13 -7.50 -5.29
N GLY A 25 21.26 -7.29 -4.63
CA GLY A 25 22.52 -6.94 -5.30
C GLY A 25 22.35 -5.63 -6.08
N GLU A 26 22.67 -5.65 -7.38
CA GLU A 26 22.49 -4.50 -8.26
C GLU A 26 21.04 -4.31 -8.74
N LYS A 27 20.17 -5.31 -8.56
CA LYS A 27 18.77 -5.23 -9.01
C LYS A 27 17.94 -4.44 -8.00
N LYS A 28 17.34 -3.35 -8.46
CA LYS A 28 16.38 -2.55 -7.69
C LYS A 28 15.07 -2.42 -8.44
N LYS A 29 13.96 -2.39 -7.70
CA LYS A 29 12.63 -2.14 -8.24
C LYS A 29 11.81 -1.34 -7.24
N THR A 30 11.23 -0.25 -7.68
CA THR A 30 10.41 0.62 -6.83
C THR A 30 9.03 0.76 -7.46
N PHE A 31 7.99 0.67 -6.62
CA PHE A 31 6.61 0.95 -6.98
C PHE A 31 6.02 1.93 -5.98
N SER A 32 5.19 2.82 -6.47
CA SER A 32 4.49 3.79 -5.65
C SER A 32 3.04 3.91 -6.09
N ILE A 33 2.13 4.03 -5.12
CA ILE A 33 0.69 4.21 -5.33
C ILE A 33 0.23 5.37 -4.47
N SER A 34 -0.45 6.35 -5.07
CA SER A 34 -1.08 7.44 -4.32
C SER A 34 -2.35 6.95 -3.62
N LEU A 35 -2.43 7.19 -2.31
CA LEU A 35 -3.54 6.80 -1.44
C LEU A 35 -4.54 7.94 -1.22
N ASN A 36 -4.11 9.20 -1.35
CA ASN A 36 -4.94 10.41 -1.22
C ASN A 36 -5.78 10.44 0.07
N ASP A 37 -5.22 9.94 1.17
CA ASP A 37 -5.89 9.85 2.48
C ASP A 37 -7.19 9.01 2.48
N LEU A 38 -7.40 8.15 1.48
CA LEU A 38 -8.61 7.31 1.33
C LEU A 38 -8.50 5.92 1.98
N VAL A 39 -7.31 5.53 2.41
CA VAL A 39 -7.00 4.20 2.97
C VAL A 39 -6.60 4.35 4.43
N SER A 40 -6.96 3.40 5.29
CA SER A 40 -6.47 3.31 6.67
C SER A 40 -5.10 2.63 6.68
N PRO A 41 -3.98 3.35 6.88
CA PRO A 41 -2.64 2.76 6.75
C PRO A 41 -2.34 1.69 7.82
N GLU A 42 -2.96 1.83 8.99
CA GLU A 42 -2.86 0.89 10.12
C GLU A 42 -3.47 -0.49 9.83
N ASP A 43 -4.45 -0.56 8.93
CA ASP A 43 -5.15 -1.78 8.56
C ASP A 43 -4.60 -2.43 7.28
N ILE A 44 -3.54 -1.87 6.69
CA ILE A 44 -2.93 -2.43 5.48
C ILE A 44 -2.29 -3.78 5.82
N THR A 45 -2.61 -4.79 5.02
CA THR A 45 -2.00 -6.12 5.13
C THR A 45 -1.31 -6.50 3.84
N SER A 46 -0.28 -7.34 3.94
CA SER A 46 0.46 -7.82 2.78
C SER A 46 0.79 -9.30 2.88
N LYS A 47 0.87 -9.97 1.74
CA LYS A 47 1.27 -11.36 1.61
C LYS A 47 2.11 -11.54 0.37
N MET A 48 3.22 -12.27 0.50
CA MET A 48 4.06 -12.66 -0.63
C MET A 48 4.10 -14.17 -0.78
N SER A 49 3.73 -14.67 -1.96
CA SER A 49 3.76 -16.09 -2.32
C SER A 49 4.11 -16.26 -3.79
N ASN A 50 4.94 -17.24 -4.13
CA ASN A 50 5.32 -17.58 -5.52
C ASN A 50 5.76 -16.37 -6.36
N GLY A 51 6.51 -15.44 -5.75
CA GLY A 51 6.98 -14.23 -6.45
C GLY A 51 5.89 -13.18 -6.71
N LEU A 52 4.66 -13.37 -6.23
CA LEU A 52 3.58 -12.38 -6.25
C LEU A 52 3.46 -11.72 -4.88
N LEU A 53 3.45 -10.39 -4.87
CA LEU A 53 3.16 -9.59 -3.67
C LEU A 53 1.72 -9.08 -3.81
N THR A 54 0.89 -9.42 -2.83
CA THR A 54 -0.48 -8.94 -2.70
C THR A 54 -0.55 -8.00 -1.52
N VAL A 55 -1.12 -6.82 -1.73
CA VAL A 55 -1.33 -5.80 -0.69
C VAL A 55 -2.82 -5.50 -0.64
N THR A 56 -3.42 -5.64 0.54
CA THR A 56 -4.83 -5.30 0.78
C THR A 56 -4.86 -3.96 1.49
N MET A 57 -5.60 -3.01 0.91
CA MET A 57 -5.71 -1.62 1.36
C MET A 57 -7.16 -1.29 1.70
N PRO A 58 -7.58 -1.42 2.97
CA PRO A 58 -8.93 -1.07 3.39
C PRO A 58 -9.20 0.41 3.24
N LYS A 59 -10.29 0.78 2.57
CA LYS A 59 -10.73 2.17 2.50
C LYS A 59 -11.15 2.66 3.88
N LYS A 60 -10.89 3.93 4.17
CA LYS A 60 -11.41 4.57 5.38
C LYS A 60 -12.94 4.49 5.39
N GLN A 61 -13.50 4.02 6.49
CA GLN A 61 -14.94 4.10 6.70
C GLN A 61 -15.33 5.53 7.06
N ILE A 62 -16.29 6.08 6.34
CA ILE A 62 -16.99 7.29 6.76
C ILE A 62 -18.01 6.83 7.81
N LYS A 63 -17.71 7.13 9.08
CA LYS A 63 -18.54 6.68 10.21
C LYS A 63 -19.91 7.38 10.28
N GLU A 64 -20.02 8.56 9.67
CA GLU A 64 -21.21 9.40 9.77
C GLU A 64 -21.53 10.05 8.42
N SER A 65 -22.76 9.88 7.94
CA SER A 65 -23.27 10.60 6.78
C SER A 65 -23.89 11.93 7.23
N PHE A 66 -23.53 13.04 6.59
CA PHE A 66 -24.09 14.36 6.90
C PHE A 66 -25.04 14.80 5.79
N ALA A 67 -26.16 15.41 6.17
CA ALA A 67 -27.08 16.01 5.22
C ALA A 67 -26.50 17.34 4.70
N ILE A 68 -26.32 17.45 3.38
CA ILE A 68 -25.85 18.67 2.72
C ILE A 68 -27.08 19.50 2.33
N LYS A 69 -27.19 20.74 2.84
CA LYS A 69 -28.23 21.70 2.43
C LYS A 69 -27.75 22.51 1.23
N ILE A 70 -28.62 22.68 0.24
CA ILE A 70 -28.38 23.56 -0.93
C ILE A 70 -28.69 25.01 -0.51
N GLN A 71 -27.81 25.95 -0.88
CA GLN A 71 -27.99 27.39 -0.71
C GLN A 71 -28.53 28.02 -1.99
#